data_AF-A0AAV1SGX8-F1
#
_entry.id   AF-A0AAV1SGX8-F1
#
_cell.length_a   1.000
_cell.length_b   1.000
_cell.length_c   1.000
_cell.angle_alpha   90.00
_cell.angle_beta   90.00
_cell.angle_gamma   90.00
#
_symmetry.space_group_name_H-M   'P 1'
#
loop_
_entity.id
_entity.type
_entity.pdbx_description
1 polymer ?
#
loop_
_entity_poly.entity_id
_entity_poly.type
_entity_poly.pdbx_seq_one_letter_code
_entity_poly.pdbx_strand_id
1 'polypeptide(L)'
;MASFMAHLPYNVVGPLNFYHNNYKYHIANHRNSLLFPCIHHNLAHHMLRCKRQSCSTSTITCSAANRPSQSTEISSTAKIRSEVLSPFRSVRMFFYLAFIASASLGGLIATTQLIAALANPSRAAQVADILRGLGIDIGAASIFAFLYYRENKAKNVQMARLSREENLSNLKLRVDEKKIISVSSLRGVGRLVICAGPGPFILESFRLSEPFTQSLVDRGVLVVPFAADGNLPSFEFDESEEMKELTTKRKRLWQLTPVYVSEWSKWLDEQKKLAGVSPESPVYLSLRMDGRVRGSGVGYPPWNAFVAQLPPAKGMWSGLLDGMDGRVL
;
A
#
# COMPACT_ATOMS: atom_id res chain seq x y z
N MET A 1 -24.07 12.63 -54.12
CA MET A 1 -24.11 14.10 -54.24
C MET A 1 -23.47 14.70 -53.00
N ALA A 2 -22.40 15.49 -53.21
CA ALA A 2 -21.69 16.46 -52.34
C ALA A 2 -21.75 16.27 -50.81
N SER A 3 -20.66 15.99 -50.07
CA SER A 3 -19.33 16.64 -49.96
C SER A 3 -19.36 18.10 -49.45
N PHE A 4 -18.85 18.29 -48.22
CA PHE A 4 -18.04 19.42 -47.73
C PHE A 4 -17.46 18.95 -46.37
N MET A 5 -16.22 18.47 -46.20
CA MET A 5 -14.86 19.00 -46.42
C MET A 5 -14.48 20.23 -45.59
N ALA A 6 -13.76 19.99 -44.49
CA ALA A 6 -12.49 20.63 -44.09
C ALA A 6 -11.88 19.78 -42.95
N HIS A 7 -10.82 18.98 -43.13
CA HIS A 7 -9.38 19.30 -43.30
C HIS A 7 -8.86 20.27 -42.22
N LEU A 8 -7.73 20.08 -41.51
CA LEU A 8 -6.65 19.06 -41.44
C LEU A 8 -5.77 19.46 -40.20
N PRO A 9 -4.62 18.82 -39.88
CA PRO A 9 -4.17 18.52 -38.54
C PRO A 9 -2.87 19.27 -38.16
N TYR A 10 -2.33 19.04 -36.97
CA TYR A 10 -0.89 19.10 -36.75
C TYR A 10 -0.42 17.92 -35.91
N ASN A 11 0.66 17.32 -36.41
CA ASN A 11 1.26 16.07 -36.01
C ASN A 11 2.73 16.38 -35.67
N VAL A 12 3.28 15.65 -34.69
CA VAL A 12 4.72 15.34 -34.50
C VAL A 12 5.58 16.53 -34.01
N VAL A 13 6.34 16.40 -32.92
CA VAL A 13 7.75 15.93 -32.92
C VAL A 13 8.15 15.47 -31.50
N GLY A 14 8.73 14.26 -31.43
CA GLY A 14 9.47 13.72 -30.28
C GLY A 14 10.94 14.19 -30.23
N PRO A 15 11.79 13.56 -29.41
CA PRO A 15 12.54 14.26 -28.37
C PRO A 15 13.97 14.67 -28.77
N LEU A 16 14.51 15.66 -28.03
CA LEU A 16 15.93 16.01 -28.04
C LEU A 16 16.54 15.61 -26.68
N ASN A 17 17.42 14.61 -26.74
CA ASN A 17 18.44 14.32 -25.73
C ASN A 17 19.45 15.48 -25.67
N PHE A 18 19.89 15.88 -24.47
CA PHE A 18 21.30 16.20 -24.23
C PHE A 18 21.62 16.09 -22.72
N TYR A 19 22.52 15.13 -22.44
CA TYR A 19 23.66 15.17 -21.54
C TYR A 19 23.54 15.54 -20.04
N HIS A 20 23.92 14.52 -19.25
CA HIS A 20 24.98 14.54 -18.23
C HIS A 20 24.88 15.57 -17.09
N ASN A 21 24.62 15.06 -15.89
CA ASN A 21 25.42 15.47 -14.74
C ASN A 21 25.69 14.31 -13.79
N ASN A 22 26.98 14.01 -13.66
CA ASN A 22 27.57 13.08 -12.72
C ASN A 22 27.45 13.66 -11.30
N TYR A 23 26.77 12.96 -10.40
CA TYR A 23 27.00 13.14 -8.96
C TYR A 23 27.62 11.87 -8.39
N LYS A 24 28.94 11.97 -8.24
CA LYS A 24 29.87 11.02 -7.64
C LYS A 24 29.71 11.10 -6.12
N TYR A 25 29.00 10.15 -5.51
CA TYR A 25 29.03 9.99 -4.05
C TYR A 25 30.14 9.01 -3.69
N HIS A 26 31.23 9.55 -3.13
CA HIS A 26 32.27 8.80 -2.46
C HIS A 26 31.71 8.20 -1.16
N ILE A 27 31.71 6.87 -1.08
CA ILE A 27 31.57 6.13 0.18
C ILE A 27 32.93 6.18 0.87
N ALA A 28 33.04 6.98 1.94
CA ALA A 28 34.17 6.93 2.86
C ALA A 28 33.77 6.05 4.06
N ASN A 29 34.33 4.84 4.08
CA ASN A 29 34.41 3.99 5.25
C ASN A 29 35.37 4.63 6.27
N HIS A 30 34.96 4.76 7.53
CA HIS A 30 35.91 4.80 8.64
C HIS A 30 35.39 3.94 9.79
N ARG A 31 36.01 2.76 9.92
CA ARG A 31 36.00 1.93 11.12
C ARG A 31 37.21 2.32 11.97
N ASN A 32 36.95 2.38 13.28
CA ASN A 32 37.81 2.06 14.43
C ASN A 32 39.26 2.54 14.48
N SER A 33 39.63 3.18 15.60
CA SER A 33 40.56 2.60 16.60
C SER A 33 41.09 3.68 17.57
N LEU A 34 40.78 3.47 18.86
CA LEU A 34 41.61 3.63 20.08
C LEU A 34 42.72 4.71 20.11
N LEU A 35 42.71 5.54 21.17
CA LEU A 35 43.69 5.49 22.28
C LEU A 35 43.51 6.69 23.24
N PHE A 36 43.51 6.38 24.54
CA PHE A 36 43.72 7.30 25.68
C PHE A 36 45.16 7.87 25.67
N PRO A 37 45.43 9.05 26.25
CA PRO A 37 45.76 9.10 27.69
C PRO A 37 45.23 10.32 28.48
N CYS A 38 45.20 10.11 29.79
CA CYS A 38 44.85 11.03 30.86
C CYS A 38 45.75 12.27 30.95
N ILE A 39 45.18 13.41 31.37
CA ILE A 39 45.90 14.46 32.10
C ILE A 39 45.05 14.91 33.29
N HIS A 40 45.67 14.81 34.46
CA HIS A 40 45.22 15.29 35.76
C HIS A 40 45.27 16.83 35.83
N HIS A 41 44.25 17.47 36.39
CA HIS A 41 44.49 18.68 37.18
C HIS A 41 43.43 18.84 38.29
N ASN A 42 43.94 18.87 39.53
CA ASN A 42 43.27 19.36 40.72
C ASN A 42 42.92 20.86 40.55
N LEU A 43 41.71 21.29 40.97
CA LEU A 43 41.58 22.46 41.84
C LEU A 43 40.17 22.64 42.42
N ALA A 44 40.18 22.88 43.74
CA ALA A 44 39.29 23.74 44.52
C ALA A 44 37.79 23.43 44.61
N HIS A 45 37.44 22.96 45.81
CA HIS A 45 36.16 23.10 46.46
C HIS A 45 35.66 24.56 46.46
N HIS A 46 34.42 24.76 46.03
CA HIS A 46 33.59 25.84 46.55
C HIS A 46 32.19 25.29 46.84
N MET A 47 31.93 25.08 48.14
CA MET A 47 30.60 24.78 48.64
C MET A 47 29.72 26.03 48.48
N LEU A 48 28.80 26.00 47.51
CA LEU A 48 27.66 26.89 47.48
C LEU A 48 26.39 26.09 47.81
N ARG A 49 25.97 26.29 49.06
CA ARG A 49 24.72 25.83 49.64
C ARG A 49 23.56 26.59 48.99
N CYS A 50 22.98 26.03 47.93
CA CYS A 50 21.70 26.51 47.40
C CYS A 50 20.54 25.71 48.02
N LYS A 51 19.65 26.45 48.68
CA LYS A 51 18.35 26.02 49.22
C LYS A 51 17.59 25.18 48.17
N ARG A 52 17.15 23.98 48.57
CA ARG A 52 16.13 23.20 47.85
C ARG A 52 14.84 24.03 47.79
N GLN A 53 14.57 24.66 46.66
CA GLN A 53 13.22 25.03 46.27
C GLN A 53 12.61 23.84 45.54
N SER A 54 11.43 23.43 46.00
CA SER A 54 10.59 22.40 45.38
C SER A 54 10.27 22.82 43.95
N CYS A 55 10.97 22.24 42.96
CA CYS A 55 10.56 22.28 41.57
C CYS A 55 9.52 21.18 41.37
N SER A 56 8.26 21.59 41.24
CA SER A 56 7.19 20.75 40.71
C SER A 56 7.60 20.25 39.33
N THR A 57 8.03 19.00 39.24
CA THR A 57 8.21 18.31 37.96
C THR A 57 6.82 18.12 37.37
N SER A 58 6.47 18.97 36.40
CA SER A 58 5.34 18.71 35.53
C SER A 58 5.69 17.50 34.68
N THR A 59 5.30 16.32 35.15
CA THR A 59 5.34 15.10 34.35
C THR A 59 4.37 15.33 33.19
N ILE A 60 4.91 15.65 32.01
CA ILE A 60 4.13 15.58 30.77
C ILE A 60 3.89 14.10 30.52
N THR A 61 2.78 13.60 31.07
CA THR A 61 2.27 12.27 30.77
C THR A 61 1.77 12.31 29.33
N CYS A 62 2.62 11.85 28.41
CA CYS A 62 2.21 11.57 27.04
C CYS A 62 1.24 10.37 27.08
N SER A 63 -0.04 10.64 27.33
CA SER A 63 -1.09 9.64 27.17
C SER A 63 -1.26 9.38 25.68
N ALA A 64 -0.60 8.35 25.17
CA ALA A 64 -1.03 7.69 23.95
C ALA A 64 -2.44 7.16 24.21
N ALA A 65 -3.45 7.87 23.73
CA ALA A 65 -4.83 7.44 23.83
C ALA A 65 -5.02 6.21 22.93
N ASN A 66 -4.71 5.02 23.46
CA ASN A 66 -5.30 3.77 23.00
C ASN A 66 -6.76 3.75 23.48
N ARG A 67 -7.59 4.63 22.92
CA ARG A 67 -9.05 4.41 22.98
C ARG A 67 -9.36 3.30 21.98
N PRO A 68 -10.02 2.21 22.39
CA PRO A 68 -10.48 1.20 21.44
C PRO A 68 -11.68 1.79 20.70
N SER A 69 -11.42 2.56 19.64
CA SER A 69 -12.44 2.84 18.65
C SER A 69 -12.69 1.54 17.88
N GLN A 70 -13.96 1.16 17.74
CA GLN A 70 -14.44 0.05 16.90
C GLN A 70 -14.14 0.31 15.41
N SER A 71 -12.86 0.31 15.06
CA SER A 71 -12.36 0.36 13.70
C SER A 71 -11.28 -0.69 13.65
N THR A 72 -11.52 -1.72 12.84
CA THR A 72 -10.54 -2.71 12.35
C THR A 72 -9.11 -2.25 12.61
N GLU A 73 -8.45 -2.80 13.63
CA GLU A 73 -7.08 -2.39 13.98
C GLU A 73 -6.21 -2.53 12.74
N ILE A 74 -5.81 -1.39 12.19
CA ILE A 74 -4.96 -1.38 11.03
C ILE A 74 -3.57 -1.81 11.51
N SER A 75 -3.07 -2.92 10.97
CA SER A 75 -1.74 -3.46 11.30
C SER A 75 -0.65 -2.38 11.25
N SER A 76 0.29 -2.43 12.20
CA SER A 76 1.44 -1.52 12.29
C SER A 76 2.28 -1.52 11.01
N THR A 77 2.37 -2.66 10.33
CA THR A 77 3.06 -2.84 9.04
C THR A 77 2.41 -2.01 7.92
N ALA A 78 1.08 -1.98 7.87
CA ALA A 78 0.34 -1.19 6.88
C ALA A 78 0.54 0.32 7.09
N LYS A 79 0.64 0.77 8.34
CA LYS A 79 0.95 2.16 8.67
C LYS A 79 2.33 2.57 8.18
N ILE A 80 3.36 1.77 8.49
CA ILE A 80 4.74 2.03 8.04
C ILE A 80 4.80 2.09 6.50
N ARG A 81 4.17 1.13 5.82
CA ARG A 81 4.12 1.13 4.34
C ARG A 81 3.39 2.35 3.78
N SER A 82 2.31 2.79 4.44
CA SER A 82 1.57 3.99 4.01
C SER A 82 2.40 5.26 4.10
N GLU A 83 3.28 5.37 5.11
CA GLU A 83 4.18 6.51 5.30
C GLU A 83 5.29 6.53 4.24
N VAL A 84 5.84 5.37 3.88
CA VAL A 84 6.81 5.23 2.78
C VAL A 84 6.19 5.67 1.45
N LEU A 85 4.91 5.33 1.20
CA LEU A 85 4.23 5.70 -0.04
C LEU A 85 3.80 7.18 -0.07
N SER A 86 3.61 7.81 1.08
CA SER A 86 3.15 9.19 1.20
C SER A 86 3.92 9.92 2.29
N PRO A 87 5.18 10.29 2.01
CA PRO A 87 6.07 10.84 3.02
C PRO A 87 5.46 12.10 3.64
N PHE A 88 5.58 12.20 4.97
CA PHE A 88 5.10 13.32 5.77
C PHE A 88 3.59 13.61 5.69
N ARG A 89 2.75 12.67 5.21
CA ARG A 89 1.29 12.87 5.17
C ARG A 89 0.71 13.30 6.52
N SER A 90 1.14 12.65 7.61
CA SER A 90 0.67 12.97 8.97
C SER A 90 1.01 14.40 9.36
N VAL A 91 2.22 14.87 9.04
CA VAL A 91 2.67 16.25 9.29
C VAL A 91 1.83 17.24 8.51
N ARG A 92 1.58 16.97 7.22
CA ARG A 92 0.74 17.82 6.36
C ARG A 92 -0.69 17.93 6.88
N MET A 93 -1.28 16.81 7.28
CA MET A 93 -2.63 16.76 7.84
C MET A 93 -2.74 17.54 9.17
N PHE A 94 -1.69 17.48 10.00
CA PHE A 94 -1.60 18.29 11.21
C PHE A 94 -1.62 19.78 10.89
N PHE A 95 -0.80 20.25 9.93
CA PHE A 95 -0.79 21.65 9.53
C PHE A 95 -2.12 22.12 8.94
N TYR A 96 -2.79 21.29 8.12
CA TYR A 96 -4.13 21.63 7.62
C TYR A 96 -5.12 21.84 8.76
N LEU A 97 -5.18 20.92 9.73
CA LEU A 97 -6.05 21.09 10.89
C LEU A 97 -5.67 22.29 11.76
N ALA A 98 -4.38 22.52 11.99
CA ALA A 98 -3.89 23.66 12.75
C ALA A 98 -4.27 25.00 12.09
N PHE A 99 -4.12 25.10 10.76
CA PHE A 99 -4.50 26.30 10.02
C PHE A 99 -6.02 26.50 9.94
N ILE A 100 -6.80 25.42 9.81
CA ILE A 100 -8.26 25.52 9.93
C ILE A 100 -8.62 26.06 11.32
N ALA A 101 -8.06 25.49 12.39
CA ALA A 101 -8.35 25.94 13.76
C ALA A 101 -7.93 27.39 13.99
N SER A 102 -6.75 27.79 13.50
CA SER A 102 -6.24 29.16 13.59
C SER A 102 -7.13 30.15 12.83
N ALA A 103 -7.52 29.82 11.59
CA ALA A 103 -8.37 30.67 10.76
C ALA A 103 -9.80 30.73 11.30
N SER A 104 -10.35 29.63 11.82
CA SER A 104 -11.64 29.63 12.50
C SER A 104 -11.64 30.50 13.75
N LEU A 105 -10.56 30.45 14.54
CA LEU A 105 -10.41 31.30 15.72
C LEU A 105 -10.29 32.79 15.34
N GLY A 106 -9.45 33.11 14.33
CA GLY A 106 -9.35 34.45 13.76
C GLY A 106 -10.69 34.96 13.24
N GLY A 107 -11.40 34.13 12.48
CA GLY A 107 -12.72 34.44 11.94
C GLY A 107 -13.77 34.70 13.02
N LEU A 108 -13.74 33.96 14.13
CA LEU A 108 -14.64 34.21 15.28
C LEU A 108 -14.36 35.58 15.91
N ILE A 109 -13.07 35.90 16.12
CA ILE A 109 -12.66 37.20 16.67
C ILE A 109 -13.06 38.33 15.70
N ALA A 110 -12.78 38.19 14.41
CA ALA A 110 -13.13 39.19 13.40
C ALA A 110 -14.66 39.36 13.27
N THR A 111 -15.43 38.27 13.36
CA THR A 111 -16.90 38.32 13.33
C THR A 111 -17.46 39.08 14.54
N THR A 112 -16.96 38.81 15.75
CA THR A 112 -17.42 39.53 16.95
C THR A 112 -17.05 41.01 16.90
N GLN A 113 -15.84 41.35 16.42
CA GLN A 113 -15.42 42.73 16.20
C GLN A 113 -16.25 43.44 15.11
N LEU A 114 -16.61 42.73 14.03
CA LEU A 114 -17.43 43.27 12.95
C LEU A 114 -18.83 43.62 13.44
N ILE A 115 -19.47 42.74 14.22
CA ILE A 115 -20.78 43.01 14.85
C ILE A 115 -20.69 44.25 15.74
N ALA A 116 -19.64 44.34 16.57
CA ALA A 116 -19.44 45.50 17.44
C ALA A 116 -19.17 46.80 16.67
N ALA A 117 -18.46 46.74 15.54
CA ALA A 117 -18.20 47.91 14.70
C ALA A 117 -19.46 48.39 13.96
N LEU A 118 -20.31 47.46 13.49
CA LEU A 118 -21.59 47.79 12.84
C LEU A 118 -22.61 48.39 13.80
N ALA A 119 -22.59 47.98 15.08
CA ALA A 119 -23.46 48.54 16.11
C ALA A 119 -23.03 49.95 16.57
N ASN A 120 -21.82 50.42 16.23
CA ASN A 120 -21.26 51.67 16.70
C ASN A 120 -20.85 52.59 15.54
N PRO A 121 -21.58 53.70 15.25
CA PRO A 121 -21.29 54.56 14.11
C PRO A 121 -19.91 55.24 14.16
N SER A 122 -19.33 55.41 15.36
CA SER A 122 -17.96 55.92 15.54
C SER A 122 -16.86 54.98 15.04
N ARG A 123 -17.17 53.69 14.80
CA ARG A 123 -16.21 52.67 14.32
C ARG A 123 -16.38 52.32 12.84
N ALA A 124 -17.22 53.05 12.10
CA ALA A 124 -17.55 52.73 10.70
C ALA A 124 -16.31 52.64 9.78
N ALA A 125 -15.28 53.46 10.02
CA ALA A 125 -14.03 53.43 9.24
C ALA A 125 -13.24 52.12 9.36
N GLN A 126 -13.42 51.36 10.46
CA GLN A 126 -12.68 50.11 10.74
C GLN A 126 -13.35 48.88 10.09
N VAL A 127 -14.59 49.00 9.63
CA VAL A 127 -15.41 47.89 9.10
C VAL A 127 -14.74 47.24 7.90
N ALA A 128 -14.16 48.03 6.98
CA ALA A 128 -13.54 47.53 5.77
C ALA A 128 -12.31 46.65 6.06
N ASP A 129 -11.49 47.04 7.05
CA ASP A 129 -10.28 46.30 7.42
C ASP A 129 -10.62 45.00 8.17
N ILE A 130 -11.61 45.05 9.08
CA ILE A 130 -12.11 43.84 9.77
C ILE A 130 -12.72 42.86 8.75
N LEU A 131 -13.48 43.37 7.77
CA LEU A 131 -14.09 42.54 6.73
C LEU A 131 -13.03 41.87 5.83
N ARG A 132 -11.95 42.58 5.50
CA ARG A 132 -10.82 41.98 4.76
C ARG A 132 -10.16 40.86 5.55
N GLY A 133 -9.89 41.06 6.84
CA GLY A 133 -9.35 40.04 7.73
C GLY A 133 -10.26 38.81 7.83
N LEU A 134 -11.56 39.03 8.04
CA LEU A 134 -12.57 37.97 8.06
C LEU A 134 -12.61 37.19 6.73
N GLY A 135 -12.50 37.89 5.60
CA GLY A 135 -12.43 37.27 4.28
C GLY A 135 -11.21 36.37 4.12
N ILE A 136 -10.04 36.79 4.63
CA ILE A 136 -8.81 35.98 4.63
C ILE A 136 -8.99 34.72 5.49
N ASP A 137 -9.53 34.85 6.69
CA ASP A 137 -9.77 33.73 7.60
C ASP A 137 -10.75 32.70 7.00
N ILE A 138 -11.86 33.16 6.42
CA ILE A 138 -12.83 32.28 5.72
C ILE A 138 -12.16 31.60 4.51
N GLY A 139 -11.38 32.33 3.73
CA GLY A 139 -10.65 31.81 2.58
C GLY A 139 -9.64 30.73 3.00
N ALA A 140 -8.83 31.02 4.01
CA ALA A 140 -7.85 30.09 4.56
C ALA A 140 -8.51 28.82 5.10
N ALA A 141 -9.53 28.96 5.95
CA ALA A 141 -10.27 27.83 6.50
C ALA A 141 -10.87 26.95 5.38
N SER A 142 -11.44 27.56 4.35
CA SER A 142 -12.04 26.85 3.21
C SER A 142 -11.00 26.06 2.40
N ILE A 143 -9.87 26.68 2.06
CA ILE A 143 -8.79 26.03 1.29
C ILE A 143 -8.19 24.87 2.09
N PHE A 144 -7.86 25.07 3.36
CA PHE A 144 -7.28 24.01 4.18
C PHE A 144 -8.27 22.89 4.50
N ALA A 145 -9.55 23.20 4.68
CA ALA A 145 -10.61 22.19 4.82
C ALA A 145 -10.73 21.33 3.55
N PHE A 146 -10.69 21.95 2.37
CA PHE A 146 -10.68 21.23 1.10
C PHE A 146 -9.46 20.32 0.96
N LEU A 147 -8.26 20.82 1.26
CA LEU A 147 -7.02 20.04 1.19
C LEU A 147 -7.03 18.86 2.19
N TYR A 148 -7.50 19.10 3.41
CA TYR A 148 -7.68 18.07 4.43
C TYR A 148 -8.66 16.98 3.96
N TYR A 149 -9.82 17.38 3.43
CA TYR A 149 -10.81 16.43 2.93
C TYR A 149 -10.23 15.54 1.81
N ARG A 150 -9.55 16.15 0.85
CA ARG A 150 -8.93 15.42 -0.28
C ARG A 150 -7.86 14.43 0.20
N GLU A 151 -6.99 14.87 1.10
CA GLU A 151 -5.93 14.02 1.66
C GLU A 151 -6.51 12.89 2.54
N ASN A 152 -7.55 13.17 3.32
CA ASN A 152 -8.23 12.16 4.13
C ASN A 152 -8.91 11.08 3.27
N LYS A 153 -9.55 11.48 2.15
CA LYS A 153 -10.11 10.55 1.17
C LYS A 153 -9.02 9.66 0.56
N ALA A 154 -7.89 10.25 0.13
CA ALA A 154 -6.77 9.50 -0.42
C ALA A 154 -6.14 8.53 0.61
N LYS A 155 -6.00 8.97 1.87
CA LYS A 155 -5.52 8.16 2.99
C LYS A 155 -6.43 6.95 3.20
N ASN A 156 -7.74 7.14 3.29
CA ASN A 156 -8.68 6.05 3.55
C ASN A 156 -8.65 4.99 2.43
N VAL A 157 -8.58 5.42 1.16
CA VAL A 157 -8.46 4.51 0.02
C VAL A 157 -7.14 3.73 0.08
N GLN A 158 -6.03 4.40 0.40
CA GLN A 158 -4.73 3.73 0.51
C GLN A 158 -4.69 2.74 1.67
N MET A 159 -5.18 3.14 2.86
CA MET A 159 -5.21 2.26 4.03
C MET A 159 -6.11 1.04 3.81
N ALA A 160 -7.26 1.22 3.15
CA ALA A 160 -8.14 0.12 2.79
C ALA A 160 -7.44 -0.87 1.84
N ARG A 161 -6.68 -0.39 0.84
CA ARG A 161 -5.90 -1.25 -0.06
C ARG A 161 -4.79 -2.01 0.68
N LEU A 162 -4.02 -1.30 1.51
CA LEU A 162 -2.92 -1.90 2.27
C LEU A 162 -3.40 -2.92 3.29
N SER A 163 -4.51 -2.66 3.97
CA SER A 163 -5.14 -3.59 4.91
C SER A 163 -5.56 -4.89 4.20
N ARG A 164 -6.14 -4.80 2.99
CA ARG A 164 -6.50 -5.98 2.18
C ARG A 164 -5.27 -6.80 1.78
N GLU A 165 -4.21 -6.14 1.33
CA GLU A 165 -2.94 -6.79 0.97
C GLU A 165 -2.29 -7.46 2.18
N GLU A 166 -2.37 -6.83 3.36
CA GLU A 166 -1.82 -7.37 4.59
C GLU A 166 -2.62 -8.60 5.06
N ASN A 167 -3.95 -8.52 5.06
CA ASN A 167 -4.84 -9.63 5.41
C ASN A 167 -4.57 -10.84 4.50
N LEU A 168 -4.46 -10.63 3.19
CA LEU A 168 -4.08 -11.68 2.24
C LEU A 168 -2.71 -12.26 2.57
N SER A 169 -1.74 -11.41 2.90
CA SER A 169 -0.37 -11.84 3.16
C SER A 169 -0.22 -12.68 4.43
N ASN A 170 -1.14 -12.56 5.38
CA ASN A 170 -1.16 -13.33 6.62
C ASN A 170 -1.82 -14.71 6.47
N LEU A 171 -2.61 -14.93 5.40
CA LEU A 171 -3.24 -16.21 5.13
C LEU A 171 -2.21 -17.34 5.05
N LYS A 172 -2.58 -18.50 5.60
CA LYS A 172 -1.70 -19.66 5.67
C LYS A 172 -1.95 -20.62 4.51
N LEU A 173 -0.84 -21.08 3.95
CA LEU A 173 -0.75 -22.06 2.86
C LEU A 173 0.10 -23.24 3.31
N ARG A 174 -0.29 -24.42 2.90
CA ARG A 174 0.50 -25.64 2.98
C ARG A 174 1.19 -25.86 1.63
N VAL A 175 2.50 -26.03 1.66
CA VAL A 175 3.29 -26.39 0.45
C VAL A 175 3.46 -27.89 0.35
N ASP A 176 3.61 -28.52 1.51
CA ASP A 176 3.85 -29.95 1.70
C ASP A 176 3.26 -30.35 3.06
N GLU A 177 3.10 -31.63 3.35
CA GLU A 177 2.43 -32.12 4.57
C GLU A 177 3.00 -31.52 5.86
N LYS A 178 4.32 -31.27 5.89
CA LYS A 178 5.05 -30.77 7.06
C LYS A 178 5.28 -29.26 7.06
N LYS A 179 5.01 -28.57 5.95
CA LYS A 179 5.42 -27.17 5.78
C LYS A 179 4.23 -26.24 5.54
N ILE A 180 3.94 -25.45 6.57
CA ILE A 180 2.98 -24.34 6.51
C ILE A 180 3.76 -23.03 6.40
N ILE A 181 3.39 -22.21 5.43
CA ILE A 181 3.94 -20.87 5.21
C ILE A 181 2.79 -19.86 5.15
N SER A 182 3.09 -18.57 5.29
CA SER A 182 2.14 -17.52 4.93
C SER A 182 2.30 -17.12 3.47
N VAL A 183 1.25 -16.52 2.88
CA VAL A 183 1.32 -15.92 1.54
C VAL A 183 2.47 -14.90 1.45
N SER A 184 2.75 -14.16 2.53
CA SER A 184 3.88 -13.23 2.60
C SER A 184 5.25 -13.88 2.37
N SER A 185 5.44 -15.15 2.72
CA SER A 185 6.69 -15.88 2.51
C SER A 185 6.96 -16.21 1.05
N LEU A 186 5.95 -16.12 0.18
CA LEU A 186 6.11 -16.30 -1.27
C LEU A 186 6.62 -15.04 -1.97
N ARG A 187 6.69 -13.89 -1.25
CA ARG A 187 7.21 -12.65 -1.81
C ARG A 187 8.69 -12.80 -2.20
N GLY A 188 9.03 -12.45 -3.43
CA GLY A 188 10.36 -12.66 -4.02
C GLY A 188 10.67 -14.11 -4.41
N VAL A 189 9.75 -15.06 -4.17
CA VAL A 189 9.94 -16.49 -4.48
C VAL A 189 9.05 -16.92 -5.65
N GLY A 190 7.78 -16.50 -5.66
CA GLY A 190 6.84 -16.89 -6.70
C GLY A 190 5.61 -15.99 -6.78
N ARG A 191 4.97 -15.98 -7.95
CA ARG A 191 3.74 -15.27 -8.25
C ARG A 191 2.56 -16.16 -7.92
N LEU A 192 1.72 -15.73 -6.98
CA LEU A 192 0.56 -16.51 -6.55
C LEU A 192 -0.63 -16.29 -7.49
N VAL A 193 -1.27 -17.36 -7.94
CA VAL A 193 -2.55 -17.34 -8.63
C VAL A 193 -3.56 -18.10 -7.80
N ILE A 194 -4.56 -17.41 -7.27
CA ILE A 194 -5.65 -18.02 -6.51
C ILE A 194 -6.76 -18.35 -7.49
N CYS A 195 -7.16 -19.61 -7.54
CA CYS A 195 -8.27 -20.11 -8.36
C CYS A 195 -9.38 -20.57 -7.43
N ALA A 196 -10.46 -19.79 -7.33
CA ALA A 196 -11.53 -20.03 -6.37
C ALA A 196 -12.87 -20.29 -7.06
N GLY A 197 -13.52 -21.40 -6.72
CA GLY A 197 -14.80 -21.79 -7.29
C GLY A 197 -15.19 -23.22 -6.91
N PRO A 198 -16.24 -23.78 -7.51
CA PRO A 198 -16.61 -25.18 -7.30
C PRO A 198 -15.50 -26.15 -7.74
N GLY A 199 -15.46 -27.35 -7.16
CA GLY A 199 -14.48 -28.39 -7.51
C GLY A 199 -14.34 -28.65 -9.03
N PRO A 200 -15.45 -28.80 -9.79
CA PRO A 200 -15.39 -28.98 -11.25
C PRO A 200 -14.73 -27.82 -12.00
N PHE A 201 -14.93 -26.58 -11.53
CA PHE A 201 -14.30 -25.39 -12.11
C PHE A 201 -12.78 -25.40 -11.89
N ILE A 202 -12.32 -25.81 -10.70
CA ILE A 202 -10.89 -25.91 -10.42
C ILE A 202 -10.25 -27.01 -11.26
N LEU A 203 -10.92 -28.15 -11.41
CA LEU A 203 -10.44 -29.26 -12.25
C LEU A 203 -10.32 -28.83 -13.72
N GLU A 204 -11.30 -28.08 -14.24
CA GLU A 204 -11.24 -27.57 -15.61
C GLU A 204 -10.12 -26.53 -15.77
N SER A 205 -9.94 -25.65 -14.77
CA SER A 205 -8.80 -24.71 -14.73
C SER A 205 -7.44 -25.44 -14.76
N PHE A 206 -7.34 -26.57 -14.06
CA PHE A 206 -6.17 -27.45 -14.07
C PHE A 206 -5.90 -28.07 -15.46
N ARG A 207 -6.93 -28.49 -16.18
CA ARG A 207 -6.82 -28.96 -17.57
C ARG A 207 -6.38 -27.83 -18.51
N LEU A 208 -7.00 -26.66 -18.43
CA LEU A 208 -6.67 -25.50 -19.27
C LEU A 208 -5.24 -24.97 -19.07
N SER A 209 -4.65 -25.21 -17.89
CA SER A 209 -3.27 -24.79 -17.58
C SER A 209 -2.20 -25.68 -18.24
N GLU A 210 -2.56 -26.88 -18.69
CA GLU A 210 -1.66 -27.91 -19.22
C GLU A 210 -0.66 -27.44 -20.25
N PRO A 211 -1.06 -26.84 -21.39
CA PRO A 211 -0.13 -26.43 -22.44
C PRO A 211 0.83 -25.32 -21.98
N PHE A 212 0.51 -24.63 -20.88
CA PHE A 212 1.30 -23.51 -20.36
C PHE A 212 2.17 -23.90 -19.16
N THR A 213 2.09 -25.13 -18.66
CA THR A 213 2.73 -25.60 -17.41
C THR A 213 4.20 -25.19 -17.31
N GLN A 214 5.00 -25.51 -18.32
CA GLN A 214 6.43 -25.21 -18.32
C GLN A 214 6.69 -23.70 -18.29
N SER A 215 6.01 -22.96 -19.16
CA SER A 215 6.15 -21.50 -19.24
C SER A 215 5.72 -20.78 -17.96
N LEU A 216 4.70 -21.30 -17.27
CA LEU A 216 4.22 -20.76 -16.00
C LEU A 216 5.22 -21.01 -14.87
N VAL A 217 5.78 -22.22 -14.79
CA VAL A 217 6.80 -22.59 -13.78
C VAL A 217 8.09 -21.79 -13.99
N ASP A 218 8.52 -21.59 -15.24
CA ASP A 218 9.71 -20.78 -15.56
C ASP A 218 9.53 -19.30 -15.18
N ARG A 219 8.29 -18.81 -15.17
CA ARG A 219 7.88 -17.48 -14.69
C ARG A 219 7.52 -17.48 -13.21
N GLY A 220 7.81 -18.57 -12.47
CA GLY A 220 7.63 -18.65 -11.02
C GLY A 220 6.18 -18.56 -10.57
N VAL A 221 5.21 -18.95 -11.41
CA VAL A 221 3.80 -18.99 -11.04
C VAL A 221 3.51 -20.19 -10.15
N LEU A 222 2.71 -19.99 -9.10
CA LEU A 222 2.20 -21.01 -8.20
C LEU A 222 0.69 -20.82 -8.04
N VAL A 223 -0.07 -21.91 -8.10
CA VAL A 223 -1.54 -21.89 -8.06
C VAL A 223 -2.03 -22.37 -6.69
N VAL A 224 -3.02 -21.66 -6.15
CA VAL A 224 -3.77 -22.04 -4.96
C VAL A 224 -5.20 -22.37 -5.40
N PRO A 225 -5.58 -23.66 -5.46
CA PRO A 225 -6.97 -24.07 -5.62
C PRO A 225 -7.73 -23.86 -4.30
N PHE A 226 -8.83 -23.13 -4.38
CA PHE A 226 -9.75 -22.92 -3.25
C PHE A 226 -11.16 -23.36 -3.65
N ALA A 227 -11.54 -24.56 -3.21
CA ALA A 227 -12.86 -25.15 -3.47
C ALA A 227 -13.92 -24.51 -2.56
N ALA A 228 -14.79 -23.68 -3.14
CA ALA A 228 -15.83 -22.96 -2.40
C ALA A 228 -16.94 -23.89 -1.87
N ASP A 229 -17.14 -25.03 -2.55
CA ASP A 229 -18.06 -26.10 -2.19
C ASP A 229 -17.49 -27.07 -1.13
N GLY A 230 -16.24 -26.86 -0.68
CA GLY A 230 -15.55 -27.73 0.26
C GLY A 230 -15.01 -29.03 -0.34
N ASN A 231 -15.30 -29.30 -1.61
CA ASN A 231 -14.83 -30.48 -2.32
C ASN A 231 -13.54 -30.16 -3.09
N LEU A 232 -12.39 -30.32 -2.43
CA LEU A 232 -11.11 -30.20 -3.12
C LEU A 232 -11.00 -31.29 -4.20
N PRO A 233 -10.78 -30.93 -5.48
CA PRO A 233 -10.62 -31.92 -6.53
C PRO A 233 -9.29 -32.68 -6.35
N SER A 234 -9.32 -33.99 -6.58
CA SER A 234 -8.12 -34.79 -6.74
C SER A 234 -7.52 -34.50 -8.12
N PHE A 235 -6.29 -34.00 -8.15
CA PHE A 235 -5.57 -33.81 -9.42
C PHE A 235 -4.98 -35.14 -9.88
N GLU A 236 -5.41 -35.58 -11.06
CA GLU A 236 -4.82 -36.73 -11.75
C GLU A 236 -3.61 -36.26 -12.55
N PHE A 237 -2.48 -36.97 -12.41
CA PHE A 237 -1.25 -36.69 -13.12
C PHE A 237 -0.85 -37.93 -13.93
N ASP A 238 -0.45 -37.73 -15.19
CA ASP A 238 0.05 -38.81 -16.05
C ASP A 238 1.44 -39.27 -15.60
N GLU A 239 1.56 -40.52 -15.16
CA GLU A 239 2.81 -41.07 -14.64
C GLU A 239 3.68 -41.76 -15.71
N SER A 240 3.35 -41.61 -16.99
CA SER A 240 4.19 -42.12 -18.08
C SER A 240 5.60 -41.50 -18.06
N GLU A 241 6.62 -42.32 -18.36
CA GLU A 241 8.03 -41.89 -18.32
C GLU A 241 8.33 -40.72 -19.29
N GLU A 242 7.60 -40.64 -20.41
CA GLU A 242 7.72 -39.55 -21.39
C GLU A 242 7.19 -38.20 -20.84
N MET A 243 6.18 -38.23 -19.96
CA MET A 243 5.54 -37.04 -19.39
C MET A 243 6.02 -36.69 -17.98
N LYS A 244 6.95 -37.47 -17.42
CA LYS A 244 7.43 -37.36 -16.04
C LYS A 244 7.99 -35.99 -15.67
N GLU A 245 8.70 -35.33 -16.59
CA GLU A 245 9.20 -33.97 -16.36
C GLU A 245 8.04 -32.95 -16.29
N LEU A 246 7.09 -33.07 -17.21
CA LEU A 246 5.92 -32.20 -17.29
C LEU A 246 5.04 -32.37 -16.05
N THR A 247 4.83 -33.61 -15.58
CA THR A 247 4.04 -33.87 -14.37
C THR A 247 4.72 -33.40 -13.11
N THR A 248 6.05 -33.47 -13.01
CA THR A 248 6.79 -32.85 -11.90
C THR A 248 6.58 -31.33 -11.88
N LYS A 249 6.64 -30.67 -13.03
CA LYS A 249 6.35 -29.23 -13.16
C LYS A 249 4.89 -28.91 -12.81
N ARG A 250 3.95 -29.76 -13.23
CA ARG A 250 2.52 -29.61 -12.96
C ARG A 250 2.20 -29.76 -11.47
N LYS A 251 2.79 -30.77 -10.82
CA LYS A 251 2.73 -30.96 -9.37
C LYS A 251 3.25 -29.72 -8.65
N ARG A 252 4.39 -29.17 -9.07
CA ARG A 252 4.95 -27.93 -8.50
C ARG A 252 4.03 -26.71 -8.69
N LEU A 253 3.41 -26.57 -9.86
CA LEU A 253 2.50 -25.46 -10.16
C LEU A 253 1.27 -25.48 -9.24
N TRP A 254 0.72 -26.65 -8.97
CA TRP A 254 -0.53 -26.84 -8.22
C TRP A 254 -0.34 -27.37 -6.79
N GLN A 255 0.87 -27.26 -6.23
CA GLN A 255 1.23 -27.85 -4.93
C GLN A 255 0.63 -27.15 -3.70
N LEU A 256 0.14 -25.91 -3.84
CA LEU A 256 -0.24 -25.10 -2.67
C LEU A 256 -1.66 -25.41 -2.24
N THR A 257 -1.89 -25.58 -0.94
CA THR A 257 -3.22 -25.83 -0.38
C THR A 257 -3.55 -24.83 0.74
N PRO A 258 -4.74 -24.20 0.74
CA PRO A 258 -5.22 -23.38 1.85
C PRO A 258 -5.27 -24.17 3.16
N VAL A 259 -4.83 -23.58 4.28
CA VAL A 259 -4.87 -24.25 5.61
C VAL A 259 -6.17 -23.94 6.34
N TYR A 260 -6.41 -22.67 6.66
CA TYR A 260 -7.60 -22.25 7.39
C TYR A 260 -8.71 -21.86 6.42
N VAL A 261 -9.51 -22.83 5.99
CA VAL A 261 -10.58 -22.62 4.99
C VAL A 261 -11.53 -21.48 5.37
N SER A 262 -11.85 -21.33 6.66
CA SER A 262 -12.69 -20.25 7.18
C SER A 262 -12.07 -18.85 6.98
N GLU A 263 -10.77 -18.68 7.23
CA GLU A 263 -10.06 -17.42 7.01
C GLU A 263 -10.00 -17.08 5.51
N TRP A 264 -9.72 -18.09 4.68
CA TRP A 264 -9.69 -17.95 3.23
C TRP A 264 -11.07 -17.59 2.65
N SER A 265 -12.13 -18.27 3.09
CA SER A 265 -13.52 -17.97 2.68
C SER A 265 -13.89 -16.55 3.07
N LYS A 266 -13.70 -16.19 4.35
CA LYS A 266 -14.00 -14.84 4.84
C LYS A 266 -13.27 -13.77 4.03
N TRP A 267 -11.97 -13.95 3.80
CA TRP A 267 -11.18 -13.00 3.02
C TRP A 267 -11.68 -12.88 1.58
N LEU A 268 -12.00 -14.01 0.94
CA LEU A 268 -12.50 -14.05 -0.44
C LEU A 268 -13.89 -13.41 -0.57
N ASP A 269 -14.79 -13.69 0.37
CA ASP A 269 -16.14 -13.12 0.42
C ASP A 269 -16.10 -11.60 0.60
N GLU A 270 -15.20 -11.11 1.46
CA GLU A 270 -14.93 -9.68 1.60
C GLU A 270 -14.44 -9.08 0.28
N GLN A 271 -13.55 -9.75 -0.45
CA GLN A 271 -13.08 -9.26 -1.76
C GLN A 271 -14.19 -9.25 -2.81
N LYS A 272 -15.00 -10.32 -2.90
CA LYS A 272 -16.14 -10.41 -3.84
C LYS A 272 -17.16 -9.32 -3.57
N LYS A 273 -17.52 -9.10 -2.30
CA LYS A 273 -18.43 -8.04 -1.88
C LYS A 273 -17.94 -6.65 -2.27
N LEU A 274 -16.65 -6.38 -2.08
CA LEU A 274 -16.04 -5.10 -2.44
C LEU A 274 -15.95 -4.87 -3.95
N ALA A 275 -15.83 -5.94 -4.74
CA ALA A 275 -15.81 -5.90 -6.20
C ALA A 275 -17.20 -5.91 -6.83
N GLY A 276 -18.27 -6.12 -6.05
CA GLY A 276 -19.63 -6.27 -6.56
C GLY A 276 -19.83 -7.59 -7.34
N VAL A 277 -19.05 -8.62 -7.03
CA VAL A 277 -19.13 -9.95 -7.65
C VAL A 277 -20.05 -10.84 -6.80
N SER A 278 -20.86 -11.67 -7.46
CA SER A 278 -21.73 -12.62 -6.75
C SER A 278 -20.92 -13.62 -5.91
N PRO A 279 -21.35 -13.96 -4.67
CA PRO A 279 -20.67 -14.93 -3.81
C PRO A 279 -20.39 -16.27 -4.48
N GLU A 280 -21.33 -16.75 -5.30
CA GLU A 280 -21.25 -18.05 -5.99
C GLU A 280 -20.39 -18.01 -7.26
N SER A 281 -20.00 -16.82 -7.73
CA SER A 281 -19.21 -16.72 -8.96
C SER A 281 -17.79 -17.28 -8.76
N PRO A 282 -17.31 -18.15 -9.66
CA PRO A 282 -15.93 -18.56 -9.67
C PRO A 282 -15.06 -17.36 -10.07
N VAL A 283 -13.93 -17.19 -9.39
CA VAL A 283 -13.02 -16.05 -9.58
C VAL A 283 -11.58 -16.50 -9.57
N TYR A 284 -10.73 -15.70 -10.19
CA TYR A 284 -9.30 -15.81 -10.03
C TYR A 284 -8.70 -14.50 -9.53
N LEU A 285 -7.56 -14.63 -8.85
CA LEU A 285 -6.72 -13.52 -8.44
C LEU A 285 -5.27 -13.85 -8.79
N SER A 286 -4.55 -12.89 -9.35
CA SER A 286 -3.11 -13.01 -9.62
C SER A 286 -2.34 -11.99 -8.79
N LEU A 287 -1.26 -12.44 -8.17
CA LEU A 287 -0.33 -11.62 -7.41
C LEU A 287 0.98 -11.47 -8.17
N ARG A 288 1.65 -10.34 -7.95
CA ARG A 288 3.04 -10.12 -8.36
C ARG A 288 4.00 -10.86 -7.44
N MET A 289 5.29 -10.86 -7.80
CA MET A 289 6.34 -11.40 -6.93
C MET A 289 6.46 -10.63 -5.61
N ASP A 290 6.11 -9.33 -5.56
CA ASP A 290 6.08 -8.56 -4.31
C ASP A 290 4.83 -8.82 -3.44
N GLY A 291 3.92 -9.69 -3.91
CA GLY A 291 2.68 -10.07 -3.22
C GLY A 291 1.55 -9.05 -3.34
N ARG A 292 1.69 -8.02 -4.19
CA ARG A 292 0.58 -7.11 -4.51
C ARG A 292 -0.34 -7.73 -5.55
N VAL A 293 -1.62 -7.32 -5.54
CA VAL A 293 -2.59 -7.77 -6.53
C VAL A 293 -2.22 -7.22 -7.90
N ARG A 294 -2.00 -8.13 -8.86
CA ARG A 294 -1.74 -7.81 -10.26
C ARG A 294 -3.04 -7.64 -11.05
N GLY A 295 -3.93 -8.60 -10.94
CA GLY A 295 -5.20 -8.64 -11.66
C GLY A 295 -6.15 -9.67 -11.06
N SER A 296 -7.44 -9.45 -11.28
CA SER A 296 -8.53 -10.28 -10.75
C SER A 296 -9.68 -10.31 -11.74
N GLY A 297 -10.41 -11.42 -11.80
CA GLY A 297 -11.56 -11.53 -12.69
C GLY A 297 -12.48 -12.69 -12.32
N VAL A 298 -13.67 -12.69 -12.95
CA VAL A 298 -14.63 -13.80 -12.88
C VAL A 298 -14.27 -14.84 -13.93
N GLY A 299 -14.37 -16.12 -13.57
CA GLY A 299 -14.02 -17.25 -14.43
C GLY A 299 -12.55 -17.66 -14.31
N TYR A 300 -12.03 -18.30 -15.36
CA TYR A 300 -10.72 -18.96 -15.35
C TYR A 300 -9.56 -17.97 -15.38
N PRO A 301 -8.41 -18.31 -14.76
CA PRO A 301 -7.18 -17.55 -14.94
C PRO A 301 -6.76 -17.55 -16.42
N PRO A 302 -6.37 -16.39 -16.98
CA PRO A 302 -5.94 -16.29 -18.37
C PRO A 302 -4.49 -16.78 -18.52
N TRP A 303 -4.30 -18.11 -18.53
CA TRP A 303 -3.00 -18.76 -18.53
C TRP A 303 -2.06 -18.26 -19.63
N ASN A 304 -2.58 -18.10 -20.85
CA ASN A 304 -1.82 -17.56 -21.98
C ASN A 304 -1.32 -16.13 -21.72
N ALA A 305 -2.16 -15.27 -21.14
CA ALA A 305 -1.78 -13.89 -20.82
C ALA A 305 -0.67 -13.83 -19.77
N PHE A 306 -0.67 -14.74 -18.79
CA PHE A 306 0.42 -14.84 -17.82
C PHE A 306 1.74 -15.22 -18.49
N VAL A 307 1.72 -16.14 -19.44
CA VAL A 307 2.91 -16.49 -20.22
C VAL A 307 3.37 -15.32 -21.08
N ALA A 308 2.47 -14.57 -21.70
CA ALA A 308 2.86 -13.43 -22.52
C ALA A 308 3.44 -12.25 -21.71
N GLN A 309 2.90 -11.99 -20.51
CA GLN A 309 3.15 -10.74 -19.78
C GLN A 309 4.16 -10.86 -18.64
N LEU A 310 4.25 -12.00 -17.95
CA LEU A 310 5.06 -12.11 -16.73
C LEU A 310 6.53 -12.35 -17.06
N PRO A 311 7.51 -11.64 -16.48
CA PRO A 311 8.90 -11.92 -16.75
C PRO A 311 9.35 -13.27 -16.15
N PRO A 312 10.29 -13.99 -16.80
CA PRO A 312 10.88 -15.21 -16.25
C PRO A 312 11.44 -15.00 -14.84
N ALA A 313 11.28 -16.00 -13.96
CA ALA A 313 11.72 -15.91 -12.56
C ALA A 313 13.23 -16.10 -12.39
N LYS A 314 13.91 -16.74 -13.35
CA LYS A 314 15.36 -16.91 -13.36
C LYS A 314 15.99 -16.02 -14.42
N GLY A 315 17.00 -15.23 -14.04
CA GLY A 315 17.79 -14.41 -14.97
C GLY A 315 18.20 -13.05 -14.41
N MET A 316 18.67 -12.17 -15.30
CA MET A 316 19.27 -10.85 -15.06
C MET A 316 18.34 -9.82 -14.37
N TRP A 317 17.10 -10.21 -14.07
CA TRP A 317 16.03 -9.35 -13.54
C TRP A 317 15.56 -9.74 -12.12
N SER A 318 16.13 -10.80 -11.54
CA SER A 318 15.78 -11.24 -10.18
C SER A 318 16.24 -10.23 -9.12
N GLY A 319 15.36 -9.88 -8.18
CA GLY A 319 15.67 -9.09 -6.99
C GLY A 319 15.40 -7.59 -7.13
N LEU A 320 15.97 -6.92 -8.14
CA LEU A 320 15.77 -5.46 -8.31
C LEU A 320 14.42 -5.13 -8.98
N LEU A 321 13.94 -5.97 -9.90
CA LEU A 321 12.73 -5.72 -10.69
C LEU A 321 11.54 -6.61 -10.32
N ASP A 322 11.58 -7.33 -9.20
CA ASP A 322 10.50 -8.23 -8.79
C ASP A 322 9.14 -7.51 -8.60
N GLY A 323 9.14 -6.19 -8.41
CA GLY A 323 7.90 -5.38 -8.38
C GLY A 323 7.36 -4.95 -9.76
N MET A 324 8.14 -5.13 -10.83
CA MET A 324 7.87 -4.65 -12.19
C MET A 324 7.34 -5.76 -13.11
N ASP A 325 6.15 -6.28 -12.79
CA ASP A 325 5.50 -7.31 -13.63
C ASP A 325 4.77 -6.75 -14.88
N GLY A 326 5.08 -5.53 -15.34
CA GLY A 326 4.37 -4.86 -16.44
C GLY A 326 2.93 -4.43 -16.07
N ARG A 327 2.15 -3.88 -17.01
CA ARG A 327 0.70 -3.62 -16.81
C ARG A 327 -0.12 -4.83 -17.27
N VAL A 328 -1.30 -5.01 -16.69
CA VAL A 328 -2.30 -5.94 -17.23
C VAL A 328 -2.97 -5.19 -18.39
N LEU A 329 -2.93 -5.77 -19.59
CA LEU A 329 -3.59 -5.25 -20.79
C LEU A 329 -5.06 -5.68 -20.83
#